data_AF-A0A8W8MJ80-F1
#
_entry.id   AF-A0A8W8MJ80-F1
#
_cell.length_a   1.000
_cell.length_b   1.000
_cell.length_c   1.000
_cell.angle_alpha   90.00
_cell.angle_beta   90.00
_cell.angle_gamma   90.00
#
_symmetry.space_group_name_H-M   'P 1'
#
loop_
_entity.id
_entity.type
_entity.pdbx_description
1 polymer ?
#
loop_
_entity_poly.entity_id
_entity_poly.type
_entity_poly.pdbx_seq_one_letter_code
_entity_poly.pdbx_strand_id
1 'polypeptide(L)'
;MHEKRISLYVIFFVNIYVHGIAAQIQDGQCPSPGNASILTCCLNYIDIGGECIACQPGTMGLNCTRRCPDGFYGQFCVKPCDCPPTQRCSKAFGCVHIGRNRSRGEYCSA
;
A
#
# COMPACT_ATOMS: atom_id res chain seq x y z
N MET A 1 34.21 0.14 34.02
CA MET A 1 33.24 -0.56 33.14
C MET A 1 31.80 -0.18 33.50
N HIS A 2 31.44 1.11 33.49
CA HIS A 2 30.14 1.64 33.95
C HIS A 2 29.51 2.63 32.94
N GLU A 3 29.95 2.63 31.68
CA GLU A 3 29.33 3.44 30.61
C GLU A 3 28.47 2.61 29.65
N LYS A 4 28.58 1.27 29.67
CA LYS A 4 27.84 0.39 28.75
C LYS A 4 26.48 -0.09 29.26
N ARG A 5 26.19 0.06 30.56
CA ARG A 5 24.92 -0.40 31.19
C ARG A 5 23.83 0.67 31.22
N ILE A 6 24.20 1.95 31.27
CA ILE A 6 23.26 3.10 31.23
C ILE A 6 22.61 3.20 29.84
N SER A 7 23.36 2.94 28.77
CA SER A 7 22.84 2.94 27.40
C SER A 7 21.77 1.87 27.15
N LEU A 8 21.95 0.65 27.68
CA LEU A 8 20.97 -0.44 27.51
C LEU A 8 19.62 -0.14 28.17
N TYR A 9 19.61 0.47 29.36
CA TYR A 9 18.37 0.88 30.03
C TYR A 9 17.66 1.97 29.23
N VAL A 10 18.37 3.04 28.83
CA VAL A 10 17.78 4.12 28.02
C VAL A 10 17.25 3.61 26.68
N ILE A 11 17.97 2.73 25.99
CA ILE A 11 17.51 2.07 24.76
C ILE A 11 16.24 1.26 25.04
N PHE A 12 16.18 0.50 26.13
CA PHE A 12 14.99 -0.27 26.51
C PHE A 12 13.78 0.63 26.75
N PHE A 13 13.95 1.75 27.46
CA PHE A 13 12.89 2.75 27.68
C PHE A 13 12.46 3.44 26.39
N VAL A 14 13.39 3.81 25.52
CA VAL A 14 13.09 4.41 24.21
C VAL A 14 12.37 3.40 23.31
N ASN A 15 12.74 2.12 23.31
CA ASN A 15 12.03 1.09 22.54
C ASN A 15 10.63 0.82 23.10
N ILE A 16 10.47 0.74 24.43
CA ILE A 16 9.15 0.60 25.07
C ILE A 16 8.28 1.83 24.77
N TYR A 17 8.85 3.03 24.83
CA TYR A 17 8.17 4.28 24.52
C TYR A 17 7.78 4.31 23.04
N VAL A 18 8.72 4.11 22.10
CA VAL A 18 8.48 4.09 20.64
C VAL A 18 7.48 3.00 20.23
N HIS A 19 7.56 1.80 20.78
CA HIS A 19 6.57 0.74 20.54
C HIS A 19 5.25 0.98 21.30
N GLY A 20 5.23 1.84 22.31
CA GLY A 20 4.06 2.21 23.12
C GLY A 20 3.25 3.39 22.57
N ILE A 21 3.88 4.38 21.92
CA ILE A 21 3.18 5.42 21.13
C ILE A 21 2.92 5.02 19.68
N ALA A 22 3.47 3.92 19.19
CA ALA A 22 3.05 3.31 17.93
C ALA A 22 1.70 2.58 18.09
N ALA A 23 0.72 3.23 18.72
CA ALA A 23 -0.64 2.75 18.81
C ALA A 23 -1.48 3.43 17.71
N GLN A 24 -1.84 2.63 16.70
CA GLN A 24 -3.09 2.73 15.94
C GLN A 24 -3.25 3.91 14.95
N ILE A 25 -2.22 4.29 14.18
CA ILE A 25 -2.53 4.86 12.86
C ILE A 25 -2.94 3.67 12.00
N GLN A 26 -4.25 3.39 11.89
CA GLN A 26 -4.72 2.38 10.94
C GLN A 26 -4.36 2.87 9.54
N ASP A 27 -3.43 2.16 8.89
CA ASP A 27 -2.95 2.49 7.56
C ASP A 27 -4.13 2.70 6.60
N GLY A 28 -4.23 3.90 6.03
CA GLY A 28 -5.29 4.23 5.08
C GLY A 28 -6.62 4.67 5.70
N GLN A 29 -6.65 5.16 6.94
CA GLN A 29 -7.80 5.89 7.50
C GLN A 29 -7.63 7.42 7.44
N CYS A 30 -8.73 8.10 7.13
CA CYS A 30 -8.84 9.54 6.95
C CYS A 30 -10.03 10.10 7.76
N PRO A 31 -9.94 11.33 8.27
CA PRO A 31 -11.09 12.01 8.88
C PRO A 31 -12.23 12.20 7.86
N SER A 32 -13.47 12.04 8.32
CA SER A 32 -14.66 12.16 7.47
C SER A 32 -14.97 13.62 7.13
N PRO A 33 -15.49 13.91 5.93
CA PRO A 33 -15.95 15.25 5.60
C PRO A 33 -17.11 15.65 6.51
N GLY A 34 -16.87 16.63 7.40
CA GLY A 34 -17.86 17.14 8.36
C GLY A 34 -17.66 16.69 9.80
N ASN A 35 -16.78 15.72 10.08
CA ASN A 35 -16.41 15.35 11.44
C ASN A 35 -14.99 14.76 11.49
N ALA A 36 -14.05 15.51 12.08
CA ALA A 36 -12.66 15.11 12.17
C ALA A 36 -12.40 13.93 13.14
N SER A 37 -13.38 13.61 13.99
CA SER A 37 -13.31 12.51 14.95
C SER A 37 -13.85 11.19 14.39
N ILE A 38 -14.55 11.21 13.26
CA ILE A 38 -15.02 9.99 12.57
C ILE A 38 -13.99 9.61 11.51
N LEU A 39 -13.35 8.46 11.66
CA LEU A 39 -12.39 7.92 10.69
C LEU A 39 -13.09 7.02 9.68
N THR A 40 -12.75 7.16 8.41
CA THR A 40 -13.19 6.32 7.29
C THR A 40 -11.98 5.88 6.49
N CYS A 41 -12.11 4.84 5.66
CA CYS A 41 -11.03 4.51 4.72
C CYS A 41 -10.80 5.64 3.71
N CYS A 42 -9.53 5.95 3.50
CA CYS A 42 -9.05 6.93 2.55
C CYS A 42 -9.29 6.49 1.11
N LEU A 43 -9.05 7.42 0.18
CA LEU A 43 -8.95 7.09 -1.24
C LEU A 43 -7.89 6.00 -1.46
N ASN A 44 -8.22 5.05 -2.34
CA ASN A 44 -7.41 3.87 -2.63
C ASN A 44 -7.37 2.82 -1.52
N TYR A 45 -8.29 2.89 -0.55
CA TYR A 45 -8.52 1.85 0.44
C TYR A 45 -10.00 1.43 0.42
N ILE A 46 -10.28 0.18 0.81
CA ILE A 46 -11.62 -0.39 0.95
C ILE A 46 -11.80 -0.91 2.38
N ASP A 47 -13.00 -0.71 2.94
CA ASP A 47 -13.37 -1.29 4.23
C ASP A 47 -13.74 -2.77 4.07
N ILE A 48 -12.99 -3.64 4.74
CA ILE A 48 -13.31 -5.07 4.85
C ILE A 48 -13.37 -5.41 6.33
N GLY A 49 -14.57 -5.38 6.90
CA GLY A 49 -14.80 -5.79 8.29
C GLY A 49 -14.20 -4.82 9.32
N GLY A 50 -14.16 -3.51 9.02
CA GLY A 50 -13.58 -2.49 9.90
C GLY A 50 -12.07 -2.28 9.72
N GLU A 51 -11.44 -2.97 8.78
CA GLU A 51 -10.06 -2.74 8.36
C GLU A 51 -10.00 -2.07 7.00
N CYS A 52 -9.15 -1.04 6.88
CA CYS A 52 -8.88 -0.37 5.62
C CYS A 52 -7.76 -1.09 4.86
N ILE A 53 -8.13 -1.72 3.75
CA ILE A 53 -7.20 -2.50 2.93
C ILE A 53 -6.87 -1.72 1.67
N ALA A 54 -5.59 -1.59 1.35
CA ALA A 54 -5.14 -0.93 0.13
C ALA A 54 -5.70 -1.62 -1.12
N CYS A 55 -6.05 -0.83 -2.13
CA CYS A 55 -6.52 -1.36 -3.41
C CYS A 55 -5.50 -2.30 -4.06
N GLN A 56 -6.02 -3.33 -4.70
CA GLN A 56 -5.22 -4.24 -5.51
C GLN A 56 -4.50 -3.48 -6.63
N PRO A 57 -3.25 -3.85 -6.97
CA PRO A 57 -2.52 -3.23 -8.07
C PRO A 57 -3.35 -3.18 -9.36
N GLY A 58 -3.35 -2.03 -10.03
CA GLY A 58 -4.17 -1.81 -11.22
C GLY A 58 -5.55 -1.21 -10.95
N THR A 59 -5.91 -1.04 -9.68
CA THR A 59 -7.14 -0.35 -9.25
C THR A 59 -6.84 0.79 -8.29
N MET A 60 -7.74 1.76 -8.24
CA MET A 60 -7.65 2.99 -7.45
C MET A 60 -9.04 3.57 -7.17
N GLY A 61 -9.09 4.66 -6.41
CA GLY A 61 -10.30 5.39 -6.10
C GLY A 61 -11.03 4.89 -4.86
N LEU A 62 -12.23 5.41 -4.64
CA LEU A 62 -13.09 4.97 -3.54
C LEU A 62 -13.57 3.53 -3.80
N ASN A 63 -13.42 2.66 -2.82
CA ASN A 63 -13.75 1.24 -2.90
C ASN A 63 -13.07 0.50 -4.06
N CYS A 64 -11.91 0.99 -4.54
CA CYS A 64 -11.12 0.34 -5.59
C CYS A 64 -11.87 0.09 -6.91
N THR A 65 -12.90 0.88 -7.20
CA THR A 65 -13.78 0.68 -8.36
C THR A 65 -13.18 1.18 -9.67
N ARG A 66 -12.19 2.07 -9.62
CA ARG A 66 -11.56 2.66 -10.80
C ARG A 66 -10.33 1.88 -11.18
N ARG A 67 -10.15 1.63 -12.48
CA ARG A 67 -8.88 1.07 -13.01
C ARG A 67 -7.85 2.18 -13.13
N CYS A 68 -6.56 1.82 -13.11
CA CYS A 68 -5.50 2.80 -13.37
C CYS A 68 -5.69 3.49 -14.73
N PRO A 69 -5.41 4.80 -14.82
CA PRO A 69 -5.43 5.54 -16.07
C PRO A 69 -4.39 4.99 -17.05
N ASP A 70 -4.56 5.29 -18.33
CA ASP A 70 -3.61 4.88 -19.37
C ASP A 70 -2.23 5.47 -19.12
N GLY A 71 -1.20 4.66 -19.34
CA GLY A 71 0.18 5.03 -19.02
C GLY A 71 0.59 4.82 -17.55
N PHE A 72 -0.27 4.33 -16.66
CA PHE A 72 0.07 4.10 -15.25
C PHE A 72 -0.27 2.69 -14.76
N TYR A 73 0.50 2.21 -13.77
CA TYR A 73 0.35 0.89 -13.18
C TYR A 73 0.74 0.82 -11.69
N GLY A 74 0.52 -0.35 -11.09
CA GLY A 74 0.94 -0.70 -9.75
C GLY A 74 -0.05 -0.27 -8.67
N GLN A 75 0.42 -0.25 -7.42
CA GLN A 75 -0.38 0.22 -6.29
C GLN A 75 -0.62 1.72 -6.40
N PHE A 76 -1.88 2.12 -6.23
CA PHE A 76 -2.33 3.52 -6.35
C PHE A 76 -2.02 4.19 -7.71
N CYS A 77 -1.60 3.40 -8.70
CA CYS A 77 -1.28 3.83 -10.05
C CYS A 77 -0.22 4.94 -10.13
N VAL A 78 0.76 4.93 -9.21
CA VAL A 78 1.83 5.94 -9.18
C VAL A 78 2.99 5.64 -10.13
N LYS A 79 3.04 4.43 -10.70
CA LYS A 79 4.15 4.01 -11.56
C LYS A 79 3.81 4.29 -13.03
N PRO A 80 4.61 5.08 -13.76
CA PRO A 80 4.40 5.28 -15.20
C PRO A 80 4.84 4.05 -15.99
N CYS A 81 4.12 3.73 -17.06
CA CYS A 81 4.49 2.70 -18.01
C CYS A 81 5.48 3.24 -19.04
N ASP A 82 6.68 2.68 -19.03
CA ASP A 82 7.71 2.92 -20.04
C ASP A 82 8.08 1.59 -20.70
N CYS A 83 7.21 1.15 -21.61
CA CYS A 83 7.28 -0.19 -22.19
C CYS A 83 7.83 -0.16 -23.61
N PRO A 84 8.71 -1.11 -24.00
CA PRO A 84 9.11 -1.24 -25.39
C PRO A 84 7.91 -1.64 -26.28
N PRO A 85 7.97 -1.40 -27.60
CA PRO A 85 6.87 -1.73 -28.52
C PRO A 85 6.43 -3.21 -28.52
N THR A 86 7.28 -4.11 -28.04
CA THR A 86 7.02 -5.56 -27.91
C THR A 86 6.25 -5.92 -26.64
N GLN A 87 5.94 -4.94 -25.79
CA GLN A 87 5.25 -5.10 -24.51
C GLN A 87 4.04 -4.18 -24.42
N ARG A 88 3.01 -4.63 -23.69
CA ARG A 88 1.82 -3.85 -23.35
C ARG A 88 1.89 -3.41 -21.89
N CYS A 89 1.35 -2.23 -21.60
CA CYS A 89 1.20 -1.72 -20.24
C CYS A 89 0.00 -2.39 -19.55
N SER A 90 0.28 -3.34 -18.65
CA SER A 90 -0.67 -3.90 -17.70
C SER A 90 -0.83 -2.96 -16.52
N LYS A 91 -2.08 -2.62 -16.16
CA LYS A 91 -2.40 -1.75 -15.03
C LYS A 91 -1.89 -2.29 -13.69
N ALA A 92 -1.85 -3.60 -13.51
CA ALA A 92 -1.37 -4.21 -12.28
C ALA A 92 0.15 -4.38 -12.27
N PHE A 93 0.72 -4.83 -13.39
CA PHE A 93 2.07 -5.40 -13.44
C PHE A 93 3.08 -4.57 -14.22
N GLY A 94 2.66 -3.49 -14.89
CA GLY A 94 3.52 -2.70 -15.77
C GLY A 94 3.72 -3.41 -17.10
N CYS A 95 4.94 -3.43 -17.61
CA CYS A 95 5.21 -3.91 -18.97
C CYS A 95 5.19 -5.44 -19.07
N VAL A 96 4.32 -5.98 -19.93
CA VAL A 96 4.17 -7.42 -20.16
C VAL A 96 4.22 -7.75 -21.64
N HIS A 97 4.84 -8.87 -22.03
CA HIS A 97 5.00 -9.24 -23.44
C HIS A 97 3.67 -9.47 -24.18
N ILE A 98 3.56 -8.90 -25.38
CA ILE A 98 2.45 -9.06 -26.31
C ILE A 98 2.61 -10.43 -26.97
N GLY A 99 2.12 -11.50 -26.34
CA GLY A 99 2.22 -12.85 -26.92
C GLY A 99 2.20 -14.03 -25.96
N ARG A 100 2.21 -13.82 -24.64
CA ARG A 100 1.90 -14.87 -23.67
C ARG A 100 0.52 -14.60 -23.08
N ASN A 101 -0.46 -15.40 -23.49
CA ASN A 101 -1.75 -15.50 -22.81
C ASN A 101 -1.50 -16.00 -21.38
N ARG A 102 -1.28 -15.07 -20.45
CA ARG A 102 -1.32 -15.37 -19.02
C ARG A 102 -2.78 -15.38 -18.59
N SER A 103 -3.43 -16.51 -18.82
CA SER A 103 -4.69 -16.85 -18.18
C SER A 103 -4.48 -16.81 -16.67
N ARG A 104 -5.19 -15.92 -15.99
CA ARG A 104 -5.51 -15.89 -14.55
C ARG A 104 -4.99 -17.11 -13.75
N GLY A 105 -3.90 -16.97 -12.99
CA GLY A 105 -3.54 -17.97 -11.96
C GLY A 105 -2.08 -18.32 -11.67
N GLU A 106 -1.06 -17.67 -12.24
CA GLU A 106 0.34 -18.03 -11.93
C GLU A 106 1.00 -17.02 -10.98
N TYR A 107 0.85 -17.25 -9.66
CA TYR A 107 1.90 -16.89 -8.71
C TYR A 107 3.01 -17.92 -8.85
N CYS A 108 4.00 -17.65 -9.71
CA CYS A 108 5.25 -18.40 -9.68
C CYS A 108 6.22 -17.64 -8.76
N SER A 109 6.22 -18.02 -7.49
CA SER A 109 7.37 -17.80 -6.61
C SER A 109 8.47 -18.76 -7.06
N ALA A 110 9.67 -18.22 -7.28
CA ALA A 110 10.89 -19.00 -7.49
C ALA A 110 11.29 -19.74 -6.20
#